data_AF-A0A9E8CU75-F1
#
_entry.id   AF-A0A9E8CU75-F1
#
_cell.length_a   1.000
_cell.length_b   1.000
_cell.length_c   1.000
_cell.angle_alpha   90.00
_cell.angle_beta   90.00
_cell.angle_gamma   90.00
#
_symmetry.space_group_name_H-M   'P 1'
#
loop_
_entity.id
_entity.type
_entity.pdbx_description
1 polymer ?
#
loop_
_entity_poly.entity_id
_entity_poly.type
_entity_poly.pdbx_seq_one_letter_code
_entity_poly.pdbx_strand_id
1 'polypeptide(L)'
;MTEATAPPLPAATKAPNWRRLCLWALPVVLPVALAGQCHGSVMEWFSASELWAQRSALDAPASLGGAEWRVVSLQRVAERPDGSSVALLRLEAKVLDAEQVAQLPCRIALLGPDGRRWQPGFLLPSEVRRALRRDQNEGKSCGPAFLGKPAAGSTVAITESFVLPSPAFPTVDVTISLPGSRPRYLRFVRH
;
A
#
# COMPACT_ATOMS: atom_id res chain seq x y z
N MET A 1 -15.19 -94.83 -17.45
CA MET A 1 -15.36 -93.93 -16.30
C MET A 1 -14.40 -92.77 -16.51
N THR A 2 -14.90 -91.67 -17.04
CA THR A 2 -14.11 -90.48 -17.40
C THR A 2 -14.12 -89.48 -16.25
N GLU A 3 -12.98 -89.29 -15.62
CA GLU A 3 -12.77 -88.29 -14.58
C GLU A 3 -12.44 -86.95 -15.25
N ALA A 4 -13.31 -85.95 -15.07
CA ALA A 4 -13.13 -84.62 -15.65
C ALA A 4 -12.18 -83.78 -14.78
N THR A 5 -11.02 -83.42 -15.33
CA THR A 5 -10.08 -82.47 -14.74
C THR A 5 -10.66 -81.05 -14.78
N ALA A 6 -10.85 -80.44 -13.61
CA ALA A 6 -11.29 -79.05 -13.48
C ALA A 6 -10.15 -78.07 -13.86
N PRO A 7 -10.45 -76.92 -14.51
CA PRO A 7 -9.43 -75.96 -14.92
C PRO A 7 -8.86 -75.17 -13.72
N PRO A 8 -7.58 -74.74 -13.78
CA PRO A 8 -6.97 -73.94 -12.72
C PRO A 8 -7.58 -72.53 -12.66
N LEU A 9 -7.86 -72.07 -11.43
CA LEU A 9 -8.37 -70.73 -11.13
C LEU A 9 -7.34 -69.63 -11.51
N PRO A 10 -7.80 -68.48 -12.03
CA PRO A 10 -6.90 -67.37 -12.37
C PRO A 10 -6.26 -66.76 -11.12
N ALA A 11 -4.98 -66.41 -11.24
CA ALA A 11 -4.20 -65.81 -10.16
C ALA A 11 -4.83 -64.49 -9.67
N ALA A 12 -4.99 -64.36 -8.35
CA ALA A 12 -5.51 -63.15 -7.73
C ALA A 12 -4.60 -61.95 -8.01
N THR A 13 -5.11 -60.95 -8.72
CA THR A 13 -4.43 -59.67 -8.91
C THR A 13 -4.31 -58.97 -7.56
N LYS A 14 -3.06 -58.68 -7.16
CA LYS A 14 -2.71 -58.00 -5.91
C LYS A 14 -3.45 -56.67 -5.83
N ALA A 15 -4.40 -56.54 -4.90
CA ALA A 15 -5.17 -55.32 -4.72
C ALA A 15 -4.20 -54.14 -4.46
N PRO A 16 -4.34 -53.00 -5.16
CA PRO A 16 -3.48 -51.85 -4.92
C PRO A 16 -3.66 -51.39 -3.48
N ASN A 17 -2.54 -51.11 -2.84
CA ASN A 17 -2.42 -50.62 -1.47
C ASN A 17 -2.88 -49.16 -1.39
N TRP A 18 -4.19 -48.95 -1.56
CA TRP A 18 -4.91 -47.67 -1.58
C TRP A 18 -4.52 -46.73 -0.44
N ARG A 19 -4.29 -47.29 0.77
CA ARG A 19 -3.82 -46.52 1.93
C ARG A 19 -2.48 -45.80 1.68
N ARG A 20 -1.53 -46.43 0.99
CA ARG A 20 -0.23 -45.81 0.66
C ARG A 20 -0.39 -44.75 -0.42
N LEU A 21 -1.25 -45.00 -1.42
CA LEU A 21 -1.58 -44.01 -2.46
C LEU A 21 -2.20 -42.74 -1.86
N CYS A 22 -3.14 -42.87 -0.91
CA CYS A 22 -3.71 -41.71 -0.21
C CYS A 22 -2.66 -40.96 0.63
N LEU A 23 -1.77 -41.68 1.32
CA LEU A 23 -0.69 -41.07 2.10
C LEU A 23 0.32 -40.31 1.21
N TRP A 24 0.61 -40.82 0.01
CA TRP A 24 1.48 -40.15 -0.96
C TRP A 24 0.80 -39.02 -1.72
N ALA A 25 -0.53 -39.07 -1.89
CA ALA A 25 -1.30 -37.98 -2.48
C ALA A 25 -1.43 -36.78 -1.52
N LEU A 26 -1.42 -37.02 -0.21
CA LEU A 26 -1.56 -35.99 0.81
C LEU A 26 -0.60 -34.79 0.67
N PRO A 27 0.73 -34.97 0.49
CA PRO A 27 1.65 -33.85 0.31
C PRO A 27 1.43 -33.05 -0.97
N VAL A 28 0.66 -33.56 -1.94
CA VAL A 28 0.30 -32.84 -3.18
C VAL A 28 -1.07 -32.18 -3.04
N VAL A 29 -2.05 -32.90 -2.50
CA VAL A 29 -3.42 -32.40 -2.35
C VAL A 29 -3.49 -31.26 -1.33
N LEU A 30 -2.74 -31.37 -0.23
CA LEU A 30 -2.74 -30.35 0.83
C LEU A 30 -2.27 -28.96 0.32
N PRO A 31 -1.09 -28.81 -0.33
CA PRO A 31 -0.66 -27.50 -0.83
C PRO A 31 -1.56 -26.97 -1.95
N VAL A 32 -2.13 -27.83 -2.79
CA VAL A 32 -3.08 -27.40 -3.84
C VAL A 32 -4.35 -26.84 -3.23
N ALA A 33 -4.91 -27.50 -2.22
CA ALA A 33 -6.08 -27.01 -1.50
C ALA A 33 -5.78 -25.68 -0.77
N LEU A 34 -4.62 -25.59 -0.11
CA LEU A 34 -4.15 -24.36 0.54
C LEU A 34 -3.94 -23.22 -0.47
N ALA A 35 -3.32 -23.50 -1.62
CA ALA A 35 -3.13 -22.52 -2.67
C ALA A 35 -4.48 -21.99 -3.19
N GLY A 36 -5.44 -22.88 -3.44
CA GLY A 36 -6.80 -22.49 -3.82
C GLY A 36 -7.48 -21.62 -2.77
N GLN A 37 -7.37 -21.98 -1.48
CA GLN A 37 -7.96 -21.25 -0.37
C GLN A 37 -7.30 -19.88 -0.13
N CYS A 38 -5.98 -19.79 -0.25
CA CYS A 38 -5.22 -18.58 0.04
C CYS A 38 -5.08 -17.65 -1.15
N HIS A 39 -5.34 -18.11 -2.39
CA HIS A 39 -5.13 -17.31 -3.59
C HIS A 39 -5.84 -15.95 -3.54
N GLY A 40 -7.10 -15.92 -3.13
CA GLY A 40 -7.87 -14.67 -2.98
C GLY A 40 -7.23 -13.73 -1.96
N SER A 41 -6.95 -14.23 -0.75
CA SER A 41 -6.34 -13.43 0.31
C SER A 41 -4.94 -12.91 -0.05
N VAL A 42 -4.14 -13.73 -0.75
CA VAL A 42 -2.81 -13.32 -1.22
C VAL A 42 -2.93 -12.25 -2.30
N MET A 43 -3.89 -12.38 -3.22
CA MET A 43 -4.12 -11.39 -4.27
C MET A 43 -4.66 -10.06 -3.72
N GLU A 44 -5.56 -10.12 -2.74
CA GLU A 44 -6.05 -8.94 -2.01
C GLU A 44 -4.94 -8.27 -1.21
N TRP A 45 -4.12 -9.05 -0.50
CA TRP A 45 -2.95 -8.53 0.19
C TRP A 45 -1.98 -7.87 -0.78
N PHE A 46 -1.74 -8.50 -1.93
CA PHE A 46 -0.83 -7.98 -2.95
C PHE A 46 -1.35 -6.67 -3.54
N SER A 47 -2.63 -6.57 -3.88
CA SER A 47 -3.25 -5.34 -4.41
C SER A 47 -3.40 -4.24 -3.36
N ALA A 48 -3.43 -4.57 -2.06
CA ALA A 48 -3.48 -3.60 -0.98
C ALA A 48 -2.10 -3.15 -0.46
N SER A 49 -1.02 -3.85 -0.86
CA SER A 49 0.34 -3.63 -0.35
C SER A 49 1.10 -2.57 -1.13
N GLU A 50 2.10 -1.96 -0.47
CA GLU A 50 2.99 -0.96 -1.05
C GLU A 50 4.38 -1.57 -1.22
N LEU A 51 4.55 -2.38 -2.26
CA LEU A 51 5.72 -3.24 -2.45
C LEU A 51 6.81 -2.57 -3.28
N TRP A 52 6.43 -1.77 -4.28
CA TRP A 52 7.37 -1.23 -5.25
C TRP A 52 7.41 0.29 -5.20
N ALA A 53 8.53 0.81 -4.68
CA ALA A 53 8.79 2.24 -4.61
C ALA A 53 9.20 2.78 -5.99
N GLN A 54 8.39 3.65 -6.56
CA GLN A 54 8.81 4.56 -7.61
C GLN A 54 9.49 5.75 -6.95
N ARG A 55 10.82 5.84 -7.05
CA ARG A 55 11.58 6.93 -6.43
C ARG A 55 11.55 8.16 -7.33
N SER A 56 11.33 9.33 -6.73
CA SER A 56 11.45 10.63 -7.38
C SER A 56 12.27 11.57 -6.49
N ALA A 57 12.96 12.54 -7.08
CA ALA A 57 13.55 13.65 -6.34
C ALA A 57 12.44 14.52 -5.72
N LEU A 58 12.67 15.10 -4.55
CA LEU A 58 11.66 15.86 -3.80
C LEU A 58 11.08 17.04 -4.59
N ASP A 59 11.88 17.67 -5.45
CA ASP A 59 11.53 18.83 -6.27
C ASP A 59 11.00 18.46 -7.68
N ALA A 60 11.09 17.20 -8.07
CA ALA A 60 10.65 16.73 -9.38
C ALA A 60 9.19 16.24 -9.35
N PRO A 61 8.36 16.59 -10.35
CA PRO A 61 7.03 16.02 -10.48
C PRO A 61 7.10 14.53 -10.85
N ALA A 62 6.14 13.73 -10.38
CA ALA A 62 6.06 12.30 -10.70
C ALA A 62 4.62 11.79 -10.79
N SER A 63 4.34 10.98 -11.80
CA SER A 63 3.00 10.45 -12.05
C SER A 63 2.70 9.19 -11.23
N LEU A 64 1.52 9.15 -10.62
CA LEU A 64 0.98 7.97 -9.92
C LEU A 64 -0.56 8.03 -9.88
N GLY A 65 -1.22 6.92 -10.24
CA GLY A 65 -2.66 6.73 -10.02
C GLY A 65 -3.56 7.83 -10.58
N GLY A 66 -3.33 8.24 -11.83
CA GLY A 66 -4.16 9.25 -12.50
C GLY A 66 -3.84 10.71 -12.15
N ALA A 67 -2.74 10.99 -11.44
CA ALA A 67 -2.27 12.35 -11.23
C ALA A 67 -0.75 12.47 -11.32
N GLU A 68 -0.29 13.68 -11.63
CA GLU A 68 1.11 14.10 -11.47
C GLU A 68 1.25 14.80 -10.12
N TRP A 69 2.11 14.25 -9.28
CA TRP A 69 2.32 14.68 -7.90
C TRP A 69 3.60 15.49 -7.79
N ARG A 70 3.55 16.55 -6.99
CA ARG A 70 4.71 17.40 -6.68
C ARG A 70 4.71 17.76 -5.21
N VAL A 71 5.86 17.64 -4.56
CA VAL A 71 6.05 18.18 -3.21
C VAL A 71 6.32 19.67 -3.31
N VAL A 72 5.39 20.46 -2.80
CA VAL A 72 5.54 21.92 -2.75
C VAL A 72 6.43 22.31 -1.58
N SER A 73 6.18 21.71 -0.41
CA SER A 73 7.00 21.96 0.78
C SER A 73 6.81 20.86 1.82
N LEU A 74 7.85 20.62 2.62
CA LEU A 74 7.78 19.82 3.84
C LEU A 74 8.53 20.59 4.93
N GLN A 75 7.79 21.20 5.86
CA GLN A 75 8.32 22.15 6.82
C GLN A 75 7.99 21.75 8.25
N ARG A 76 8.94 21.98 9.17
CA ARG A 76 8.68 21.93 10.62
C ARG A 76 8.02 23.24 11.02
N VAL A 77 6.80 23.16 11.56
CA VAL A 77 6.00 24.33 11.94
C VAL A 77 6.00 24.60 13.43
N ALA A 78 6.23 23.56 14.25
CA ALA A 78 6.39 23.69 15.68
C ALA A 78 7.24 22.54 16.23
N GLU A 79 7.71 22.71 17.46
CA GLU A 79 8.33 21.68 18.27
C GLU A 79 7.59 21.62 19.60
N ARG A 80 7.29 20.41 20.06
CA ARG A 80 6.59 20.13 21.30
C ARG A 80 7.61 19.91 22.43
N PRO A 81 7.22 20.16 23.69
CA PRO A 81 8.10 19.95 24.85
C PRO A 81 8.58 18.50 25.02
N ASP A 82 7.88 17.53 24.45
CA ASP A 82 8.23 16.10 24.45
C ASP A 82 9.32 15.73 23.42
N GLY A 83 9.87 16.71 22.70
CA GLY A 83 10.90 16.49 21.67
C GLY A 83 10.33 16.02 20.32
N SER A 84 9.01 16.09 20.13
CA SER A 84 8.39 15.84 18.83
C SER A 84 8.26 17.12 18.00
N SER A 85 8.50 17.00 16.71
CA SER A 85 8.26 18.03 15.71
C SER A 85 6.87 17.90 15.13
N VAL A 86 6.20 19.03 14.96
CA VAL A 86 5.01 19.14 14.13
C VAL A 86 5.46 19.56 12.74
N ALA A 87 5.16 18.73 11.75
CA ALA A 87 5.51 18.96 10.35
C ALA A 87 4.24 19.16 9.51
N LEU A 88 4.36 20.03 8.50
CA LEU A 88 3.33 20.30 7.52
C LEU A 88 3.89 19.99 6.14
N LEU A 89 3.22 19.08 5.44
CA LEU A 89 3.52 18.66 4.08
C LEU A 89 2.50 19.30 3.15
N ARG A 90 3.00 19.86 2.06
CA ARG A 90 2.17 20.35 0.97
C ARG A 90 2.50 19.66 -0.32
N LEU A 91 1.44 19.31 -1.01
CA LEU A 91 1.48 18.61 -2.26
C LEU A 91 0.57 19.32 -3.24
N GLU A 92 0.96 19.26 -4.50
CA GLU A 92 0.08 19.54 -5.62
C GLU A 92 -0.12 18.25 -6.40
N ALA A 93 -1.37 18.00 -6.76
CA ALA A 93 -1.74 16.90 -7.64
C ALA A 93 -2.43 17.49 -8.88
N LYS A 94 -1.74 17.44 -10.01
CA LYS A 94 -2.33 17.76 -11.31
C LYS A 94 -3.07 16.52 -11.81
N VAL A 95 -4.38 16.61 -11.92
CA VAL A 95 -5.24 15.49 -12.30
C VAL A 95 -5.04 15.17 -13.78
N LEU A 96 -4.70 13.93 -14.08
CA LEU A 96 -4.59 13.41 -15.44
C LEU A 96 -5.82 12.55 -15.78
N ASP A 97 -6.30 11.76 -14.82
CA ASP A 97 -7.49 10.91 -14.89
C ASP A 97 -8.27 11.03 -13.58
N ALA A 98 -9.45 11.66 -13.67
CA ALA A 98 -10.32 11.95 -12.53
C ALA A 98 -10.88 10.69 -11.86
N GLU A 99 -11.15 9.63 -12.63
CA GLU A 99 -11.73 8.39 -12.10
C GLU A 99 -10.68 7.56 -11.37
N GLN A 100 -9.44 7.54 -11.87
CA GLN A 100 -8.34 6.82 -11.21
C GLN A 100 -7.89 7.51 -9.92
N VAL A 101 -7.70 8.84 -9.94
CA VAL A 101 -7.16 9.56 -8.77
C VAL A 101 -8.18 9.65 -7.63
N ALA A 102 -9.48 9.63 -7.94
CA ALA A 102 -10.54 9.71 -6.94
C ALA A 102 -10.81 8.38 -6.20
N GLN A 103 -10.05 7.32 -6.49
CA GLN A 103 -10.15 6.06 -5.77
C GLN A 103 -9.60 6.21 -4.34
N LEU A 104 -10.47 6.03 -3.34
CA LEU A 104 -10.12 6.12 -1.93
C LEU A 104 -9.87 4.73 -1.32
N PRO A 105 -9.03 4.62 -0.26
CA PRO A 105 -8.36 5.70 0.45
C PRO A 105 -7.00 6.08 -0.15
N CYS A 106 -6.77 7.39 -0.28
CA CYS A 106 -5.45 7.96 -0.49
C CYS A 106 -4.60 7.81 0.78
N ARG A 107 -3.37 7.30 0.65
CA ARG A 107 -2.41 7.18 1.74
C ARG A 107 -1.21 8.06 1.46
N ILE A 108 -1.01 9.05 2.32
CA ILE A 108 0.16 9.93 2.32
C ILE A 108 0.86 9.73 3.66
N ALA A 109 2.16 9.46 3.65
CA ALA A 109 2.92 9.22 4.87
C ALA A 109 4.33 9.79 4.76
N LEU A 110 4.97 9.95 5.92
CA LEU A 110 6.41 10.16 6.00
C LEU A 110 7.08 8.82 6.31
N LEU A 111 8.15 8.50 5.59
CA LEU A 111 8.91 7.26 5.73
C LEU A 111 10.32 7.56 6.21
N GLY A 112 10.71 6.96 7.33
CA GLY A 112 12.06 7.06 7.89
C GLY A 112 13.02 6.07 7.25
N PRO A 113 14.34 6.26 7.45
CA PRO A 113 15.37 5.37 6.93
C PRO A 113 15.32 3.97 7.58
N ASP A 114 14.78 3.86 8.80
CA ASP A 114 14.52 2.61 9.53
C ASP A 114 13.25 1.88 9.05
N GLY A 115 12.56 2.40 8.04
CA GLY A 115 11.29 1.87 7.55
C GLY A 115 10.07 2.28 8.37
N ARG A 116 10.26 3.09 9.43
CA ARG A 116 9.16 3.62 10.24
C ARG A 116 8.30 4.57 9.43
N ARG A 117 6.99 4.48 9.61
CA ARG A 117 6.02 5.34 8.90
C ARG A 117 5.23 6.18 9.88
N TRP A 118 5.10 7.46 9.56
CA TRP A 118 4.22 8.38 10.26
C TRP A 118 3.03 8.70 9.36
N GLN A 119 1.83 8.42 9.85
CA GLN A 119 0.58 8.76 9.18
C GLN A 119 0.19 10.21 9.47
N PRO A 120 -0.66 10.82 8.62
CA PRO A 120 -1.17 12.14 8.88
C PRO A 120 -2.01 12.10 10.16
N GLY A 121 -1.82 13.10 11.01
CA GLY A 121 -2.52 13.22 12.28
C GLY A 121 -3.26 14.55 12.34
N PHE A 122 -4.44 14.55 12.97
CA PHE A 122 -5.13 15.79 13.29
C PHE A 122 -4.31 16.57 14.33
N LEU A 123 -3.96 17.81 13.99
CA LEU A 123 -3.30 18.71 14.93
C LEU A 123 -4.31 19.43 15.80
N LEU A 124 -3.92 19.78 17.02
CA LEU A 124 -4.76 20.56 17.91
C LEU A 124 -5.04 21.94 17.29
N PRO A 125 -6.22 22.56 17.49
CA PRO A 125 -6.56 23.84 16.88
C PRO A 125 -5.55 24.97 17.16
N SER A 126 -4.84 24.93 18.29
CA SER A 126 -3.77 25.87 18.62
C SER A 126 -2.52 25.69 17.77
N GLU A 127 -2.15 24.45 17.47
CA GLU A 127 -1.03 24.07 16.60
C GLU A 127 -1.36 24.36 15.14
N VAL A 128 -2.58 24.01 14.72
CA VAL A 128 -3.14 24.34 13.40
C VAL A 128 -3.11 25.85 13.18
N ARG A 129 -3.58 26.66 14.14
CA ARG A 129 -3.58 28.12 14.02
C ARG A 129 -2.16 28.71 13.97
N ARG A 130 -1.18 28.09 14.63
CA ARG A 130 0.22 28.53 14.60
C ARG A 130 0.89 28.13 13.28
N ALA A 131 0.55 26.96 12.73
CA ALA A 131 0.97 26.49 11.41
C ALA A 131 0.36 27.35 10.29
N LEU A 132 -0.97 27.54 10.30
CA LEU A 132 -1.73 28.37 9.36
C LEU A 132 -1.36 29.86 9.42
N ARG A 133 -1.01 30.42 10.58
CA ARG A 133 -0.52 31.82 10.62
C ARG A 133 0.80 32.01 9.85
N ARG A 134 1.62 30.96 9.74
CA ARG A 134 2.81 30.98 8.86
C ARG A 134 2.47 30.62 7.42
N ASP A 135 1.23 30.22 7.16
CA ASP A 135 0.86 29.52 5.95
C ASP A 135 -0.50 29.97 5.39
N GLN A 136 -0.46 30.83 4.37
CA GLN A 136 -1.64 31.45 3.75
C GLN A 136 -2.36 30.56 2.72
N ASN A 137 -1.79 29.40 2.34
CA ASN A 137 -2.36 28.52 1.30
C ASN A 137 -2.77 27.17 1.90
N GLU A 138 -4.03 27.10 2.32
CA GLU A 138 -4.63 25.95 3.01
C GLU A 138 -5.24 24.96 1.99
N GLY A 139 -4.50 23.89 1.67
CA GLY A 139 -5.03 22.74 0.93
C GLY A 139 -5.88 21.84 1.83
N LYS A 140 -6.79 21.05 1.22
CA LYS A 140 -7.54 20.01 1.94
C LYS A 140 -6.64 18.80 2.19
N SER A 141 -6.94 17.96 3.18
CA SER A 141 -6.30 16.63 3.26
C SER A 141 -6.69 15.78 2.04
N CYS A 142 -5.87 14.78 1.70
CA CYS A 142 -5.96 14.07 0.43
C CYS A 142 -7.35 13.46 0.19
N GLY A 143 -7.94 12.82 1.20
CA GLY A 143 -9.27 12.22 1.08
C GLY A 143 -10.33 13.25 0.65
N PRO A 144 -10.58 14.29 1.47
CA PRO A 144 -11.49 15.39 1.12
C PRO A 144 -11.14 16.15 -0.16
N ALA A 145 -9.86 16.21 -0.54
CA ALA A 145 -9.42 16.87 -1.76
C ALA A 145 -9.94 16.15 -3.02
N PHE A 146 -10.11 14.82 -2.97
CA PHE A 146 -10.57 14.00 -4.10
C PHE A 146 -12.00 13.48 -4.00
N LEU A 147 -12.70 13.67 -2.86
CA LEU A 147 -14.11 13.26 -2.69
C LEU A 147 -15.04 13.78 -3.81
N GLY A 148 -14.76 14.98 -4.34
CA GLY A 148 -15.56 15.61 -5.39
C GLY A 148 -15.19 15.25 -6.83
N LYS A 149 -14.30 14.26 -7.05
CA LYS A 149 -13.74 13.90 -8.37
C LYS A 149 -13.31 15.12 -9.20
N PRO A 150 -12.21 15.78 -8.81
CA PRO A 150 -11.71 16.95 -9.52
C PRO A 150 -11.46 16.62 -11.00
N ALA A 151 -11.78 17.56 -11.90
CA ALA A 151 -11.70 17.33 -13.34
C ALA A 151 -10.26 17.13 -13.83
N ALA A 152 -10.09 16.35 -14.91
CA ALA A 152 -8.81 16.23 -15.58
C ALA A 152 -8.28 17.60 -16.03
N GLY A 153 -6.97 17.82 -15.86
CA GLY A 153 -6.29 19.09 -16.10
C GLY A 153 -6.30 20.05 -14.90
N SER A 154 -7.16 19.84 -13.90
CA SER A 154 -7.15 20.65 -12.68
C SER A 154 -5.98 20.32 -11.76
N THR A 155 -5.54 21.29 -10.98
CA THR A 155 -4.52 21.10 -9.93
C THR A 155 -5.18 21.21 -8.57
N VAL A 156 -4.96 20.22 -7.73
CA VAL A 156 -5.50 20.13 -6.37
C VAL A 156 -4.38 20.36 -5.37
N ALA A 157 -4.56 21.35 -4.49
CA ALA A 157 -3.64 21.60 -3.38
C ALA A 157 -4.03 20.73 -2.18
N ILE A 158 -3.04 20.01 -1.64
CA ILE A 158 -3.21 19.08 -0.53
C ILE A 158 -2.27 19.48 0.60
N THR A 159 -2.80 19.51 1.82
CA THR A 159 -2.02 19.77 3.03
C THR A 159 -2.23 18.64 4.03
N GLU A 160 -1.14 18.03 4.48
CA GLU A 160 -1.13 16.97 5.49
C GLU A 160 -0.24 17.37 6.66
N SER A 161 -0.67 17.03 7.86
CA SER A 161 0.05 17.33 9.10
C SER A 161 0.58 16.07 9.77
N PHE A 162 1.80 16.14 10.28
CA PHE A 162 2.50 15.00 10.88
C PHE A 162 3.10 15.39 12.24
N VAL A 163 3.18 14.40 13.13
CA VAL A 163 3.92 14.49 14.38
C VAL A 163 4.94 13.36 14.38
N LEU A 164 6.20 13.70 14.55
CA LEU A 164 7.32 12.78 14.52
C LEU A 164 8.46 13.28 15.41
N PRO A 165 9.35 12.41 15.92
CA PRO A 165 10.51 12.86 16.69
C PRO A 165 11.34 13.91 15.93
N SER A 166 11.76 14.99 16.59
CA SER A 166 12.58 16.04 15.98
C SER A 166 13.81 15.55 15.22
N PRO A 167 14.60 14.55 15.70
CA PRO A 167 15.75 14.05 14.96
C PRO A 167 15.38 13.24 13.70
N ALA A 168 14.15 12.72 13.60
CA ALA A 168 13.71 11.97 12.43
C ALA A 168 13.33 12.89 11.26
N PHE A 169 12.81 14.09 11.53
CA PHE A 169 12.32 15.03 10.51
C PHE A 169 13.29 15.33 9.35
N PRO A 170 14.60 15.56 9.52
CA PRO A 170 15.47 15.84 8.39
C PRO A 170 15.61 14.66 7.41
N THR A 171 15.47 13.42 7.89
CA THR A 171 15.76 12.19 7.12
C THR A 171 14.51 11.49 6.57
N VAL A 172 13.32 12.08 6.69
CA VAL A 172 12.11 11.45 6.18
C VAL A 172 11.88 11.72 4.70
N ASP A 173 11.39 10.69 4.02
CA ASP A 173 10.90 10.75 2.66
C ASP A 173 9.37 10.89 2.65
N VAL A 174 8.81 11.49 1.60
CA VAL A 174 7.35 11.57 1.42
C VAL A 174 6.89 10.40 0.58
N THR A 175 5.87 9.67 1.03
CA THR A 175 5.28 8.56 0.27
C THR A 175 3.81 8.81 -0.06
N ILE A 176 3.42 8.49 -1.29
CA ILE A 176 2.04 8.60 -1.78
C ILE A 176 1.61 7.26 -2.37
N SER A 177 0.42 6.79 -2.00
CA SER A 177 -0.12 5.50 -2.39
C SER A 177 -1.62 5.60 -2.61
N LEU A 178 -2.03 5.26 -3.82
CA LEU A 178 -3.43 5.25 -4.25
C LEU A 178 -3.87 3.81 -4.51
N PRO A 179 -5.13 3.44 -4.21
CA PRO A 179 -5.63 2.08 -4.43
C PRO A 179 -5.37 1.57 -5.85
N GLY A 180 -5.70 2.36 -6.88
CA GLY A 180 -5.51 1.98 -8.29
C GLY A 180 -4.05 1.90 -8.76
N SER A 181 -3.09 2.35 -7.94
CA SER A 181 -1.66 2.30 -8.26
C SER A 181 -0.90 1.18 -7.58
N ARG A 182 -1.48 0.58 -6.53
CA ARG A 182 -0.87 -0.51 -5.79
C ARG A 182 -0.72 -1.74 -6.69
N PRO A 183 0.38 -2.50 -6.56
CA PRO A 183 1.35 -2.47 -5.47
C PRO A 183 2.47 -1.43 -5.59
N ARG A 184 2.44 -0.56 -6.60
CA ARG A 184 3.39 0.55 -6.73
C ARG A 184 2.96 1.71 -5.85
N TYR A 185 3.95 2.42 -5.32
CA TYR A 185 3.75 3.66 -4.58
C TYR A 185 4.86 4.65 -4.92
N LEU A 186 4.58 5.93 -4.78
CA LEU A 186 5.55 6.99 -5.05
C LEU A 186 6.31 7.31 -3.76
N ARG A 187 7.64 7.45 -3.86
CA ARG A 187 8.54 7.84 -2.77
C ARG A 187 9.41 9.00 -3.22
N PHE A 188 9.14 10.18 -2.69
CA PHE A 188 9.99 11.35 -2.87
C PHE A 188 11.14 11.30 -1.88
N VAL A 189 12.36 11.17 -2.40
CA VAL A 189 13.56 11.10 -1.58
C VAL A 189 14.11 12.49 -1.30
N ARG A 190 14.51 12.73 -0.06
CA ARG A 190 15.24 13.95 0.32
C ARG A 190 16.74 13.70 0.09
N HIS A 191 17.37 14.50 -0.77
CA HIS A 191 18.80 14.40 -1.09
C HIS A 191 19.68 14.67 0.13
#